data_AF-A0A3G8C542-F1
#
_entry.id   AF-A0A3G8C542-F1
#
_cell.length_a   1.000
_cell.length_b   1.000
_cell.length_c   1.000
_cell.angle_alpha   90.00
_cell.angle_beta   90.00
_cell.angle_gamma   90.00
#
_symmetry.space_group_name_H-M   'P 1'
#
loop_
_entity.id
_entity.type
_entity.pdbx_description
1 polymer ?
#
loop_
_entity_poly.entity_id
_entity_poly.type
_entity_poly.pdbx_seq_one_letter_code
_entity_poly.pdbx_strand_id
1 'polypeptide(L)'
;MGVRLLVLTVLSVALMVVDARFALLKPVRSQMSLVLMQTYWITDLPQRLYQGVASQFGSRTELIAENEKLKTENLLLQGRMQKLAALTEQNVRLRELLNSSALVNEKVEVAELIGMDPNPFTHRIIINKGERDGVVLGQPVLDARGLMGQVVELMPYTSRVLLLTDTTHSIPVQVNRNGLRAIASGTGNPERLELRHVADTADIKEGDLLVSSGLGQRFPAGYPVATVKEVIHDSGQPFAIVRAVPTAALNRSRYLLLVFSDNRTPEERANDAAQAQEAEDKQNGTAPVIPATVPKPAFVGPPAPAAVPATAAPVATPAKPAAHSARPAKPAATTAPAARPATTAPATTRQREE
;
A
#
# COMPACT_ATOMS: atom_id res chain seq x y z
N MET A 1 62.90 -57.16 -81.94
CA MET A 1 61.57 -57.06 -81.29
C MET A 1 60.51 -57.99 -81.88
N GLY A 2 60.39 -58.14 -83.22
CA GLY A 2 59.29 -58.91 -83.85
C GLY A 2 59.03 -60.32 -83.30
N VAL A 3 60.07 -61.10 -82.96
CA VAL A 3 59.92 -62.48 -82.46
C VAL A 3 59.07 -62.57 -81.18
N ARG A 4 59.16 -61.58 -80.26
CA ARG A 4 58.35 -61.59 -79.03
C ARG A 4 56.87 -61.36 -79.31
N LEU A 5 56.54 -60.50 -80.28
CA LEU A 5 55.16 -60.31 -80.72
C LEU A 5 54.60 -61.54 -81.43
N LEU A 6 55.43 -62.22 -82.24
CA LEU A 6 55.04 -63.46 -82.92
C LEU A 6 54.78 -64.61 -81.93
N VAL A 7 55.60 -64.74 -80.88
CA VAL A 7 55.37 -65.71 -79.79
C VAL A 7 54.08 -65.37 -79.02
N LEU A 8 53.82 -64.11 -78.71
CA LEU A 8 52.60 -63.69 -78.01
C LEU A 8 51.33 -63.88 -78.85
N THR A 9 51.36 -63.62 -80.16
CA THR A 9 50.21 -63.87 -81.03
C THR A 9 49.95 -65.36 -81.21
N VAL A 10 50.99 -66.18 -81.41
CA VAL A 10 50.84 -67.64 -81.45
C VAL A 10 50.35 -68.20 -80.11
N LEU A 11 50.83 -67.69 -78.98
CA LEU A 11 50.34 -68.08 -77.65
C LEU A 11 48.87 -67.71 -77.43
N SER A 12 48.45 -66.53 -77.87
CA SER A 12 47.05 -66.07 -77.78
C SER A 12 46.12 -66.91 -78.66
N VAL A 13 46.53 -67.21 -79.90
CA VAL A 13 45.79 -68.12 -80.78
C VAL A 13 45.75 -69.54 -80.22
N ALA A 14 46.85 -70.04 -79.64
CA ALA A 14 46.88 -71.36 -79.00
C ALA A 14 45.94 -71.42 -77.79
N LEU A 15 45.92 -70.41 -76.93
CA LEU A 15 44.98 -70.31 -75.80
C LEU A 15 43.52 -70.27 -76.28
N MET A 16 43.22 -69.48 -77.31
CA MET A 16 41.88 -69.41 -77.92
C MET A 16 41.44 -70.76 -78.53
N VAL A 17 42.36 -71.49 -79.17
CA VAL A 17 42.06 -72.82 -79.73
C VAL A 17 41.89 -73.88 -78.63
N VAL A 18 42.65 -73.78 -77.53
CA VAL A 18 42.49 -74.67 -76.36
C VAL A 18 41.14 -74.42 -75.67
N ASP A 19 40.76 -73.16 -75.46
CA ASP A 19 39.45 -72.77 -74.90
C ASP A 19 38.27 -73.21 -75.81
N ALA A 20 38.44 -73.10 -77.13
CA ALA A 20 37.44 -73.54 -78.10
C ALA A 20 37.32 -75.08 -78.25
N ARG A 21 38.41 -75.83 -78.02
CA ARG A 21 38.43 -77.30 -78.13
C ARG A 21 38.07 -78.02 -76.83
N PHE A 22 38.41 -77.46 -75.68
CA PHE A 22 38.16 -78.07 -74.37
C PHE A 22 37.10 -77.28 -73.59
N ALA A 23 35.87 -77.79 -73.58
CA ALA A 23 34.76 -77.26 -72.79
C ALA A 23 34.91 -77.48 -71.25
N LEU A 24 36.15 -77.47 -70.74
CA LEU A 24 36.52 -77.74 -69.35
C LEU A 24 36.25 -76.55 -68.39
N LEU A 25 35.99 -75.34 -68.90
CA LEU A 25 35.74 -74.15 -68.07
C LEU A 25 34.25 -73.91 -67.69
N LYS A 26 33.37 -74.90 -67.91
CA LYS A 26 31.97 -74.82 -67.45
C LYS A 26 31.76 -74.78 -65.92
N PRO A 27 32.51 -75.51 -65.05
CA PRO A 27 32.23 -75.50 -63.60
C PRO A 27 32.74 -74.24 -62.88
N VAL A 28 33.76 -73.56 -63.39
CA VAL A 28 34.32 -72.35 -62.74
C VAL A 28 33.35 -71.17 -62.80
N ARG A 29 32.53 -71.09 -63.86
CA ARG A 29 31.58 -70.00 -64.09
C ARG A 29 30.38 -70.02 -63.13
N SER A 30 30.10 -71.14 -62.46
CA SER A 30 28.99 -71.24 -61.49
C SER A 30 29.36 -70.76 -60.08
N GLN A 31 30.62 -70.90 -59.65
CA GLN A 31 31.06 -70.42 -58.34
C GLN A 31 31.19 -68.88 -58.27
N MET A 32 31.48 -68.26 -59.42
CA MET A 32 31.67 -66.80 -59.50
C MET A 32 30.36 -66.00 -59.38
N SER A 33 29.19 -66.65 -59.55
CA SER A 33 27.88 -65.99 -59.40
C SER A 33 27.46 -65.80 -57.93
N LEU A 34 27.96 -66.61 -57.00
CA LEU A 34 27.66 -66.51 -55.56
C LEU A 34 28.34 -65.29 -54.90
N VAL A 35 29.53 -64.90 -55.37
CA VAL A 35 30.25 -63.73 -54.85
C VAL A 35 29.58 -62.42 -55.25
N LEU A 36 28.96 -62.38 -56.44
CA LEU A 36 28.33 -61.16 -57.00
C LEU A 36 27.02 -60.75 -56.30
N MET A 37 26.32 -61.67 -55.65
CA MET A 37 25.08 -61.34 -54.91
C MET A 37 25.34 -60.67 -53.56
N GLN A 38 26.50 -60.89 -52.92
CA GLN A 38 26.79 -60.32 -51.61
C GLN A 38 27.09 -58.80 -51.66
N THR A 39 27.59 -58.30 -52.79
CA THR A 39 28.07 -56.92 -52.91
C THR A 39 26.95 -55.87 -52.94
N TYR A 40 25.72 -56.25 -53.30
CA TYR A 40 24.60 -55.32 -53.46
C TYR A 40 23.98 -54.80 -52.14
N TRP A 41 24.29 -55.41 -50.99
CA TRP A 41 23.79 -54.97 -49.68
C TRP A 41 24.59 -53.80 -49.06
N ILE A 42 25.77 -53.48 -49.61
CA ILE A 42 26.66 -52.45 -49.05
C ILE A 42 26.36 -51.04 -49.57
N THR A 43 25.71 -50.91 -50.73
CA THR A 43 25.55 -49.61 -51.41
C THR A 43 24.47 -48.70 -50.78
N ASP A 44 23.38 -49.27 -50.26
CA ASP A 44 22.25 -48.52 -49.67
C ASP A 44 22.44 -48.18 -48.18
N LEU A 45 23.33 -48.88 -47.49
CA LEU A 45 23.60 -48.74 -46.05
C LEU A 45 24.14 -47.34 -45.67
N PRO A 46 25.14 -46.77 -46.39
CA PRO A 46 25.70 -45.45 -46.09
C PRO A 46 24.66 -44.34 -46.17
N GLN A 47 23.80 -44.34 -47.20
CA GLN A 47 22.83 -43.26 -47.42
C GLN A 47 21.77 -43.20 -46.31
N ARG A 48 21.27 -44.35 -45.86
CA ARG A 48 20.27 -44.42 -44.77
C ARG A 48 20.86 -44.01 -43.43
N LEU A 49 22.12 -44.40 -43.15
CA LEU A 49 22.85 -43.95 -41.96
C LEU A 49 23.07 -42.43 -41.98
N TYR A 50 23.48 -41.86 -43.11
CA TYR A 50 23.70 -40.41 -43.23
C TYR A 50 22.41 -39.61 -42.99
N GLN A 51 21.28 -40.05 -43.55
CA GLN A 51 20.00 -39.37 -43.41
C GLN A 51 19.42 -39.49 -41.98
N GLY A 52 19.50 -40.67 -41.35
CA GLY A 52 18.99 -40.88 -39.98
C GLY A 52 19.82 -40.17 -38.90
N VAL A 53 21.13 -40.00 -39.13
CA VAL A 53 21.99 -39.22 -38.24
C VAL A 53 21.76 -37.72 -38.40
N ALA A 54 21.61 -37.23 -39.64
CA ALA A 54 21.33 -35.81 -39.90
C ALA A 54 19.99 -35.34 -39.30
N SER A 55 18.92 -36.14 -39.42
CA SER A 55 17.60 -35.78 -38.89
C SER A 55 17.53 -35.74 -37.36
N GLN A 56 18.29 -36.61 -36.67
CA GLN A 56 18.38 -36.64 -35.21
C GLN A 56 19.23 -35.51 -34.62
N PHE A 57 20.26 -35.03 -35.36
CA PHE A 57 21.02 -33.86 -34.93
C PHE A 57 20.27 -32.55 -35.19
N GLY A 58 19.64 -32.40 -36.36
CA GLY A 58 18.84 -31.23 -36.71
C GLY A 58 17.68 -30.99 -35.72
N SER A 59 16.89 -32.03 -35.45
CA SER A 59 15.77 -31.95 -34.50
C SER A 59 16.23 -31.59 -33.08
N ARG A 60 17.38 -32.11 -32.61
CA ARG A 60 17.93 -31.74 -31.29
C ARG A 60 18.40 -30.29 -31.23
N THR A 61 19.05 -29.77 -32.27
CA THR A 61 19.44 -28.34 -32.30
C THR A 61 18.23 -27.41 -32.37
N GLU A 62 17.19 -27.80 -33.13
CA GLU A 62 15.95 -27.03 -33.26
C GLU A 62 15.13 -27.06 -31.96
N LEU A 63 15.04 -28.20 -31.27
CA LEU A 63 14.41 -28.29 -29.95
C LEU A 63 15.15 -27.47 -28.87
N ILE A 64 16.48 -27.38 -28.92
CA ILE A 64 17.26 -26.53 -28.01
C ILE A 64 16.99 -25.05 -28.31
N ALA A 65 17.04 -24.65 -29.59
CA ALA A 65 16.76 -23.27 -30.00
C ALA A 65 15.32 -22.83 -29.64
N GLU A 66 14.32 -23.69 -29.85
CA GLU A 66 12.94 -23.41 -29.45
C GLU A 66 12.79 -23.40 -27.92
N ASN A 67 13.52 -24.22 -27.17
CA ASN A 67 13.52 -24.14 -25.70
C ASN A 67 14.12 -22.81 -25.19
N GLU A 68 15.23 -22.34 -25.77
CA GLU A 68 15.81 -21.04 -25.43
C GLU A 68 14.90 -19.87 -25.83
N LYS A 69 14.24 -19.97 -26.99
CA LYS A 69 13.21 -19.01 -27.43
C LYS A 69 12.02 -18.98 -26.46
N LEU A 70 11.43 -20.13 -26.16
CA LEU A 70 10.32 -20.23 -25.19
C LEU A 70 10.73 -19.74 -23.79
N LYS A 71 11.98 -19.99 -23.37
CA LYS A 71 12.51 -19.51 -22.08
C LYS A 71 12.71 -18.00 -22.07
N THR A 72 13.21 -17.39 -23.16
CA THR A 72 13.36 -15.93 -23.27
C THR A 72 12.00 -15.23 -23.40
N GLU A 73 11.05 -15.81 -24.14
CA GLU A 73 9.65 -15.37 -24.17
C GLU A 73 9.00 -15.47 -22.78
N ASN A 74 9.20 -16.55 -22.04
CA ASN A 74 8.67 -16.71 -20.70
C ASN A 74 9.24 -15.66 -19.73
N LEU A 75 10.56 -15.42 -19.73
CA LEU A 75 11.20 -14.37 -18.94
C LEU A 75 10.67 -12.97 -19.30
N LEU A 76 10.46 -12.69 -20.58
CA LEU A 76 9.92 -11.43 -21.07
C LEU A 76 8.44 -11.25 -20.69
N LEU A 77 7.63 -12.33 -20.73
CA LEU A 77 6.26 -12.34 -20.25
C LEU A 77 6.18 -12.14 -18.72
N GLN A 78 7.04 -12.81 -17.95
CA GLN A 78 7.16 -12.59 -16.50
C GLN A 78 7.49 -11.12 -16.18
N GLY A 79 8.46 -10.52 -16.86
CA GLY A 79 8.80 -9.10 -16.71
C GLY A 79 7.64 -8.16 -17.08
N ARG A 80 6.87 -8.48 -18.12
CA ARG A 80 5.63 -7.75 -18.46
C ARG A 80 4.54 -7.90 -17.39
N MET A 81 4.34 -9.09 -16.82
CA MET A 81 3.38 -9.32 -15.75
C MET A 81 3.76 -8.56 -14.47
N GLN A 82 5.04 -8.57 -14.08
CA GLN A 82 5.55 -7.77 -12.97
C GLN A 82 5.32 -6.27 -13.18
N LYS A 83 5.59 -5.75 -14.39
CA LYS A 83 5.33 -4.34 -14.73
C LYS A 83 3.84 -4.00 -14.67
N LEU A 84 2.96 -4.87 -15.17
CA LEU A 84 1.51 -4.67 -15.09
C LEU A 84 1.02 -4.66 -13.64
N ALA A 85 1.49 -5.59 -12.80
CA ALA A 85 1.16 -5.63 -11.38
C ALA A 85 1.54 -4.31 -10.68
N ALA A 86 2.77 -3.83 -10.88
CA ALA A 86 3.23 -2.55 -10.31
C ALA A 86 2.40 -1.34 -10.79
N LEU A 87 2.03 -1.29 -12.08
CA LEU A 87 1.15 -0.24 -12.61
C LEU A 87 -0.27 -0.30 -12.03
N THR A 88 -0.82 -1.50 -11.80
CA THR A 88 -2.13 -1.65 -11.16
C THR A 88 -2.12 -1.20 -9.70
N GLU A 89 -1.06 -1.52 -8.95
CA GLU A 89 -0.89 -1.07 -7.56
C GLU A 89 -0.76 0.47 -7.47
N GLN A 90 0.06 1.07 -8.35
CA GLN A 90 0.17 2.52 -8.46
C GLN A 90 -1.18 3.18 -8.77
N ASN A 91 -1.97 2.61 -9.69
CA ASN A 91 -3.27 3.17 -10.04
C ASN A 91 -4.29 3.06 -8.89
N VAL A 92 -4.30 1.95 -8.14
CA VAL A 92 -5.09 1.81 -6.91
C VAL A 92 -4.67 2.86 -5.89
N ARG A 93 -3.36 3.03 -5.64
CA ARG A 93 -2.87 4.01 -4.65
C ARG A 93 -3.18 5.46 -5.03
N LEU A 94 -3.05 5.83 -6.30
CA LEU A 94 -3.45 7.16 -6.77
C LEU A 94 -4.95 7.40 -6.62
N ARG A 95 -5.79 6.38 -6.83
CA ARG A 95 -7.24 6.46 -6.56
C ARG A 95 -7.55 6.60 -5.06
N GLU A 96 -6.86 5.86 -4.20
CA GLU A 96 -6.97 6.06 -2.74
C GLU A 96 -6.67 7.51 -2.35
N LEU A 97 -5.62 8.10 -2.93
CA LEU A 97 -5.20 9.49 -2.64
C LEU A 97 -6.13 10.55 -3.21
N LEU A 98 -6.70 10.33 -4.39
CA LEU A 98 -7.74 11.21 -4.95
C LEU A 98 -9.02 11.15 -4.09
N ASN A 99 -9.39 9.97 -3.60
CA ASN A 99 -10.53 9.80 -2.70
C ASN A 99 -10.27 10.45 -1.33
N SER A 100 -9.07 10.30 -0.75
CA SER A 100 -8.72 11.00 0.49
C SER A 100 -8.57 12.50 0.28
N SER A 101 -8.13 12.96 -0.89
CA SER A 101 -8.14 14.38 -1.26
C SER A 101 -9.57 14.94 -1.34
N ALA A 102 -10.57 14.15 -1.74
CA ALA A 102 -11.97 14.56 -1.72
C ALA A 102 -12.60 14.60 -0.31
N LEU A 103 -11.99 13.90 0.67
CA LEU A 103 -12.35 14.00 2.10
C LEU A 103 -11.70 15.21 2.78
N VAL A 104 -10.62 15.75 2.19
CA VAL A 104 -9.95 16.99 2.60
C VAL A 104 -10.69 18.17 1.96
N ASN A 105 -11.51 18.90 2.72
CA ASN A 105 -12.19 20.13 2.27
C ASN A 105 -11.24 21.34 2.12
N GLU A 106 -9.94 21.09 1.98
CA GLU A 106 -8.87 22.08 1.93
C GLU A 106 -8.08 21.89 0.62
N LYS A 107 -7.26 22.86 0.22
CA LYS A 107 -6.42 22.70 -0.97
C LYS A 107 -5.35 21.64 -0.67
N VAL A 108 -5.17 20.67 -1.58
CA VAL A 108 -4.23 19.56 -1.40
C VAL A 108 -3.30 19.45 -2.60
N GLU A 109 -2.04 19.10 -2.33
CA GLU A 109 -1.06 18.80 -3.38
C GLU A 109 -0.43 17.43 -3.16
N VAL A 110 -0.26 16.68 -4.26
CA VAL A 110 0.35 15.35 -4.23
C VAL A 110 1.87 15.48 -4.33
N ALA A 111 2.56 14.90 -3.35
CA ALA A 111 4.01 14.75 -3.33
C ALA A 111 4.42 13.28 -3.44
N GLU A 112 5.64 13.03 -3.89
CA GLU A 112 6.26 11.71 -3.94
C GLU A 112 7.45 11.64 -2.97
N LEU A 113 7.53 10.54 -2.23
CA LEU A 113 8.66 10.15 -1.39
C LEU A 113 9.86 9.78 -2.29
N ILE A 114 10.93 10.55 -2.21
CA ILE A 114 12.17 10.33 -2.99
C ILE A 114 13.34 9.80 -2.17
N GLY A 115 13.26 9.83 -0.84
CA GLY A 115 14.29 9.30 0.04
C GLY A 115 13.91 9.30 1.52
N MET A 116 14.67 8.56 2.31
CA MET A 116 14.62 8.57 3.77
C MET A 116 15.94 9.11 4.32
N ASP A 117 15.90 9.77 5.47
CA ASP A 117 17.11 10.26 6.15
C ASP A 117 17.91 9.05 6.68
N PRO A 118 19.23 8.95 6.44
CA PRO A 118 20.05 7.84 6.89
C PRO A 118 20.27 7.80 8.42
N ASN A 119 19.90 8.84 9.17
CA ASN A 119 20.10 8.88 10.61
C ASN A 119 19.07 8.01 11.38
N PRO A 120 19.49 6.93 12.06
CA PRO A 120 18.56 6.04 12.78
C PRO A 120 17.89 6.67 14.01
N PHE A 121 18.36 7.83 14.47
CA PHE A 121 17.78 8.56 15.61
C PHE A 121 16.75 9.62 15.21
N THR A 122 16.55 9.89 13.91
CA THR A 122 15.57 10.86 13.43
C THR A 122 14.73 10.31 12.29
N HIS A 123 13.42 10.19 12.51
CA HIS A 123 12.49 9.63 11.53
C HIS A 123 12.06 10.73 10.56
N ARG A 124 12.88 10.93 9.52
CA ARG A 124 12.67 11.96 8.50
C ARG A 124 12.64 11.37 7.10
N ILE A 125 11.82 11.96 6.24
CA ILE A 125 11.71 11.61 4.83
C ILE A 125 11.88 12.83 3.94
N ILE A 126 12.25 12.60 2.69
CA ILE A 126 12.49 13.63 1.67
C ILE A 126 11.43 13.48 0.58
N ILE A 127 10.73 14.57 0.27
CA ILE A 127 9.69 14.60 -0.78
C ILE A 127 10.11 15.49 -1.96
N ASN A 128 9.58 15.19 -3.15
CA ASN A 128 9.86 15.91 -4.41
C ASN A 128 9.16 17.28 -4.56
N LYS A 129 8.82 17.92 -3.44
CA LYS A 129 8.09 19.19 -3.37
C LYS A 129 8.82 20.15 -2.44
N GLY A 130 9.05 21.37 -2.89
CA GLY A 130 9.83 22.38 -2.18
C GLY A 130 9.21 23.77 -2.23
N GLU A 131 10.03 24.77 -1.91
CA GLU A 131 9.59 26.18 -1.86
C GLU A 131 8.96 26.67 -3.18
N ARG A 132 9.48 26.21 -4.34
CA ARG A 132 8.95 26.59 -5.66
C ARG A 132 7.58 25.98 -5.98
N ASP A 133 7.20 24.90 -5.32
CA ASP A 133 5.85 24.33 -5.41
C ASP A 133 4.87 25.03 -4.44
N GLY A 134 5.38 25.91 -3.56
CA GLY A 134 4.58 26.61 -2.54
C GLY A 134 4.52 25.89 -1.19
N VAL A 135 5.36 24.87 -0.95
CA VAL A 135 5.41 24.15 0.34
C VAL A 135 5.90 25.09 1.44
N VAL A 136 5.25 25.05 2.61
CA VAL A 136 5.57 25.91 3.76
C VAL A 136 6.13 25.12 4.96
N LEU A 137 6.91 25.79 5.81
CA LEU A 137 7.40 25.20 7.05
C LEU A 137 6.26 24.90 8.02
N GLY A 138 6.29 23.73 8.65
CA GLY A 138 5.23 23.24 9.53
C GLY A 138 4.01 22.68 8.81
N GLN A 139 4.01 22.61 7.47
CA GLN A 139 2.87 22.10 6.70
C GLN A 139 2.55 20.64 7.04
N PRO A 140 1.29 20.29 7.35
CA PRO A 140 0.90 18.91 7.64
C PRO A 140 1.00 18.02 6.39
N VAL A 141 1.56 16.83 6.59
CA VAL A 141 1.72 15.80 5.54
C VAL A 141 0.90 14.58 5.93
N LEU A 142 0.04 14.15 5.01
CA LEU A 142 -0.90 13.05 5.20
C LEU A 142 -0.62 11.93 4.20
N ASP A 143 -1.02 10.73 4.60
CA ASP A 143 -1.19 9.57 3.75
C ASP A 143 -2.68 9.33 3.45
N ALA A 144 -3.01 8.49 2.47
CA ALA A 144 -4.39 8.12 2.14
C ALA A 144 -5.22 7.54 3.33
N ARG A 145 -4.55 7.18 4.43
CA ARG A 145 -5.16 6.57 5.64
C ARG A 145 -5.12 7.46 6.88
N GLY A 146 -4.41 8.59 6.86
CA GLY A 146 -4.24 9.42 8.05
C GLY A 146 -3.01 10.33 8.02
N LEU A 147 -2.84 11.13 9.07
CA LEU A 147 -1.72 12.03 9.27
C LEU A 147 -0.40 11.25 9.33
N MET A 148 0.66 11.77 8.70
CA MET A 148 1.97 11.14 8.59
C MET A 148 3.08 11.95 9.27
N GLY A 149 3.02 13.28 9.20
CA GLY A 149 4.04 14.16 9.79
C GLY A 149 3.82 15.64 9.49
N GLN A 150 4.90 16.43 9.61
CA GLN A 150 4.93 17.84 9.22
C GLN A 150 6.24 18.19 8.48
N VAL A 151 6.20 19.14 7.57
CA VAL A 151 7.40 19.69 6.92
C VAL A 151 8.25 20.45 7.96
N VAL A 152 9.54 20.16 8.04
CA VAL A 152 10.47 20.81 8.99
C VAL A 152 11.63 21.54 8.32
N GLU A 153 11.90 21.27 7.04
CA GLU A 153 12.97 21.92 6.29
C GLU A 153 12.57 22.05 4.82
N LEU A 154 12.75 23.24 4.25
CA LEU A 154 12.49 23.53 2.85
C LEU A 154 13.81 23.66 2.08
N MET A 155 13.81 23.12 0.86
CA MET A 155 14.80 23.37 -0.18
C MET A 155 14.05 23.83 -1.46
N PRO A 156 14.72 24.39 -2.47
CA PRO A 156 14.04 24.96 -3.63
C PRO A 156 13.17 23.99 -4.45
N TYR A 157 13.47 22.68 -4.41
CA TYR A 157 12.79 21.64 -5.19
C TYR A 157 12.39 20.40 -4.36
N THR A 158 12.72 20.38 -3.07
CA THR A 158 12.50 19.25 -2.17
C THR A 158 12.22 19.77 -0.76
N SER A 159 11.69 18.93 0.12
CA SER A 159 11.53 19.28 1.54
C SER A 159 11.71 18.03 2.41
N ARG A 160 12.09 18.25 3.68
CA ARG A 160 12.16 17.19 4.69
C ARG A 160 10.91 17.23 5.57
N VAL A 161 10.28 16.08 5.71
CA VAL A 161 9.12 15.86 6.57
C VAL A 161 9.57 15.08 7.80
N LEU A 162 9.26 15.60 8.98
CA LEU A 162 9.44 14.88 10.25
C LEU A 162 8.22 13.99 10.46
N LEU A 163 8.45 12.68 10.58
CA LEU A 163 7.39 11.71 10.79
C LEU A 163 6.86 11.77 12.22
N LEU A 164 5.58 11.43 12.39
CA LEU A 164 4.92 11.45 13.69
C LEU A 164 5.47 10.46 14.72
N THR A 165 6.27 9.47 14.29
CA THR A 165 6.91 8.48 15.16
C THR A 165 8.26 8.93 15.71
N ASP A 166 8.77 10.06 15.27
CA ASP A 166 9.99 10.66 15.81
C ASP A 166 9.81 11.11 17.27
N THR A 167 10.77 10.78 18.13
CA THR A 167 10.74 11.10 19.57
C THR A 167 10.65 12.60 19.87
N THR A 168 11.10 13.47 18.95
CA THR A 168 10.99 14.92 19.07
C THR A 168 9.64 15.47 18.57
N HIS A 169 8.83 14.66 17.90
CA HIS A 169 7.53 15.07 17.39
C HIS A 169 6.40 14.82 18.40
N SER A 170 5.43 15.74 18.45
CA SER A 170 4.23 15.60 19.26
C SER A 170 3.05 16.30 18.61
N ILE A 171 1.90 15.64 18.58
CA ILE A 171 0.67 16.08 17.90
C ILE A 171 -0.47 16.14 18.93
N PRO A 172 -1.23 17.24 19.00
CA PRO A 172 -2.41 17.32 19.85
C PRO A 172 -3.57 16.54 19.19
N VAL A 173 -3.96 15.43 19.81
CA VAL A 173 -5.00 14.52 19.32
C VAL A 173 -6.24 14.56 20.22
N GLN A 174 -7.34 14.01 19.73
CA GLN A 174 -8.55 13.76 20.49
C GLN A 174 -9.12 12.38 20.17
N VAL A 175 -9.72 11.74 21.17
CA VAL A 175 -10.44 10.47 21.03
C VAL A 175 -11.74 10.72 20.27
N ASN A 176 -11.94 10.04 19.14
CA ASN A 176 -13.12 10.26 18.28
C ASN A 176 -14.46 9.92 18.99
N ARG A 177 -14.45 9.00 19.96
CA ARG A 177 -15.65 8.54 20.68
C ARG A 177 -16.24 9.59 21.64
N ASN A 178 -15.39 10.29 22.39
CA ASN A 178 -15.81 11.15 23.51
C ASN A 178 -15.16 12.55 23.52
N GLY A 179 -14.35 12.88 22.50
CA GLY A 179 -13.70 14.18 22.37
C GLY A 179 -12.57 14.44 23.36
N LEU A 180 -12.15 13.45 24.15
CA LEU A 180 -11.07 13.62 25.14
C LEU A 180 -9.76 13.96 24.43
N ARG A 181 -9.15 15.10 24.81
CA ARG A 181 -7.91 15.61 24.22
C ARG A 181 -6.68 15.05 24.94
N ALA A 182 -5.65 14.73 24.16
CA ALA A 182 -4.37 14.21 24.63
C ALA A 182 -3.24 14.66 23.68
N ILE A 183 -1.99 14.38 24.03
CA ILE A 183 -0.83 14.63 23.16
C ILE A 183 -0.19 13.30 22.81
N ALA A 184 -0.16 12.97 21.52
CA ALA A 184 0.55 11.81 20.98
C ALA A 184 1.99 12.20 20.69
N SER A 185 2.95 11.49 21.28
CA SER A 185 4.38 11.64 21.02
C SER A 185 4.94 10.42 20.31
N GLY A 186 5.91 10.64 19.43
CA GLY A 186 6.68 9.55 18.83
C GLY A 186 7.53 8.80 19.85
N THR A 187 7.89 7.56 19.50
CA THR A 187 8.70 6.67 20.34
C THR A 187 10.03 6.26 19.71
N GLY A 188 10.32 6.72 18.49
CA GLY A 188 11.41 6.20 17.66
C GLY A 188 11.09 4.84 17.03
N ASN A 189 9.84 4.38 17.06
CA ASN A 189 9.40 3.15 16.40
C ASN A 189 8.27 3.45 15.39
N PRO A 190 8.38 3.00 14.11
CA PRO A 190 7.40 3.30 13.08
C PRO A 190 5.99 2.73 13.34
N GLU A 191 5.84 1.76 14.24
CA GLU A 191 4.56 1.11 14.57
C GLU A 191 4.01 1.49 15.96
N ARG A 192 4.65 2.42 16.69
CA ARG A 192 4.25 2.78 18.06
C ARG A 192 4.28 4.28 18.33
N LEU A 193 3.17 4.77 18.87
CA LEU A 193 2.99 6.06 19.50
C LEU A 193 2.65 5.89 20.97
N GLU A 194 2.97 6.89 21.77
CA GLU A 194 2.57 6.95 23.18
C GLU A 194 1.84 8.27 23.46
N LEU A 195 0.68 8.19 24.10
CA LEU A 195 0.00 9.37 24.64
C LEU A 195 0.62 9.70 25.99
N ARG A 196 1.15 10.91 26.12
CA ARG A 196 1.75 11.40 27.38
C ARG A 196 0.74 12.25 28.15
N HIS A 197 0.83 12.20 29.48
CA HIS A 197 0.03 13.02 30.41
C HIS A 197 -1.50 12.77 30.33
N VAL A 198 -1.91 11.53 30.00
CA VAL A 198 -3.31 11.11 30.12
C VAL A 198 -3.61 10.88 31.60
N ALA A 199 -4.60 11.56 32.17
CA ALA A 199 -5.01 11.34 33.55
C ALA A 199 -5.57 9.92 33.74
N ASP A 200 -5.31 9.29 34.89
CA ASP A 200 -5.81 7.93 35.20
C ASP A 200 -7.35 7.83 35.19
N THR A 201 -8.06 8.95 35.36
CA THR A 201 -9.53 9.07 35.26
C THR A 201 -10.06 9.25 33.83
N ALA A 202 -9.20 9.24 32.81
CA ALA A 202 -9.59 9.43 31.42
C ALA A 202 -10.28 8.19 30.83
N ASP A 203 -11.46 8.37 30.21
CA ASP A 203 -12.19 7.31 29.50
C ASP A 203 -11.54 7.00 28.13
N ILE A 204 -10.37 6.34 28.13
CA ILE A 204 -9.70 5.81 26.92
C ILE A 204 -9.75 4.29 26.95
N LYS A 205 -10.07 3.67 25.80
CA LYS A 205 -10.19 2.21 25.66
C LYS A 205 -9.40 1.71 24.47
N GLU A 206 -9.02 0.43 24.53
CA GLU A 206 -8.42 -0.27 23.40
C GLU A 206 -9.39 -0.28 22.19
N GLY A 207 -8.84 -0.06 21.00
CA GLY A 207 -9.62 0.12 19.77
C GLY A 207 -10.08 1.56 19.48
N ASP A 208 -9.91 2.52 20.40
CA ASP A 208 -10.29 3.91 20.15
C ASP A 208 -9.47 4.55 19.02
N LEU A 209 -10.17 5.20 18.08
CA LEU A 209 -9.55 6.02 17.05
C LEU A 209 -9.18 7.40 17.60
N LEU A 210 -7.91 7.76 17.44
CA LEU A 210 -7.35 9.07 17.75
C LEU A 210 -7.30 9.90 16.47
N VAL A 211 -7.92 11.08 16.50
CA VAL A 211 -7.92 12.05 15.39
C VAL A 211 -7.20 13.34 15.79
N SER A 212 -6.73 14.12 14.84
CA SER A 212 -6.14 15.44 15.11
C SER A 212 -7.16 16.39 15.74
N SER A 213 -6.75 17.14 16.76
CA SER A 213 -7.67 18.00 17.52
C SER A 213 -7.89 19.41 16.96
N GLY A 214 -7.09 19.83 15.96
CA GLY A 214 -7.04 21.23 15.49
C GLY A 214 -6.35 22.19 16.46
N LEU A 215 -5.95 21.74 17.65
CA LEU A 215 -5.42 22.62 18.69
C LEU A 215 -4.09 23.25 18.26
N GLY A 216 -3.99 24.57 18.38
CA GLY A 216 -2.82 25.33 17.95
C GLY A 216 -2.73 25.60 16.44
N GLN A 217 -3.78 25.28 15.66
CA GLN A 217 -3.93 25.60 14.22
C GLN A 217 -2.80 25.09 13.28
N ARG A 218 -1.89 24.24 13.77
CA ARG A 218 -0.80 23.67 12.94
C ARG A 218 -1.24 22.44 12.14
N PHE A 219 -2.08 21.61 12.75
CA PHE A 219 -2.67 20.45 12.11
C PHE A 219 -4.17 20.70 11.96
N PRO A 220 -4.78 20.48 10.78
CA PRO A 220 -6.21 20.60 10.61
C PRO A 220 -6.93 19.53 11.46
N ALA A 221 -8.18 19.77 11.83
CA ALA A 221 -8.92 18.93 12.77
C ALA A 221 -9.58 17.70 12.10
N GLY A 222 -9.72 16.61 12.84
CA GLY A 222 -10.53 15.45 12.44
C GLY A 222 -9.81 14.35 11.65
N TYR A 223 -8.51 14.48 11.39
CA TYR A 223 -7.76 13.50 10.59
C TYR A 223 -7.30 12.30 11.43
N PRO A 224 -7.45 11.04 10.96
CA PRO A 224 -6.95 9.87 11.66
C PRO A 224 -5.44 9.96 11.92
N VAL A 225 -5.02 9.70 13.16
CA VAL A 225 -3.61 9.68 13.56
C VAL A 225 -3.19 8.27 13.95
N ALA A 226 -3.94 7.65 14.84
CA ALA A 226 -3.59 6.35 15.42
C ALA A 226 -4.80 5.64 16.04
N THR A 227 -4.68 4.33 16.28
CA THR A 227 -5.65 3.54 17.04
C THR A 227 -5.03 3.07 18.34
N VAL A 228 -5.72 3.24 19.47
CA VAL A 228 -5.26 2.77 20.79
C VAL A 228 -5.17 1.24 20.79
N LYS A 229 -4.02 0.71 21.22
CA LYS A 229 -3.74 -0.73 21.27
C LYS A 229 -3.70 -1.28 22.70
N GLU A 230 -3.22 -0.50 23.66
CA GLU A 230 -3.00 -0.93 25.04
C GLU A 230 -3.10 0.30 25.96
N VAL A 231 -3.80 0.16 27.10
CA VAL A 231 -3.94 1.23 28.10
C VAL A 231 -3.39 0.75 29.45
N ILE A 232 -2.19 1.21 29.80
CA ILE A 232 -1.48 0.78 31.02
C ILE A 232 -1.75 1.80 32.13
N HIS A 233 -2.44 1.35 33.17
CA HIS A 233 -2.70 2.10 34.40
C HIS A 233 -1.78 1.55 35.49
N ASP A 234 -0.89 2.40 36.02
CA ASP A 234 -0.02 2.07 37.15
C ASP A 234 -0.52 2.80 38.39
N SER A 235 -0.95 2.05 39.41
CA SER A 235 -1.48 2.59 40.66
C SER A 235 -0.49 3.47 41.45
N GLY A 236 0.79 3.50 41.06
CA GLY A 236 1.80 4.41 41.59
C GLY A 236 2.01 5.71 40.80
N GLN A 237 1.36 5.91 39.65
CA GLN A 237 1.57 7.08 38.78
C GLN A 237 0.29 7.91 38.61
N PRO A 238 0.38 9.26 38.54
CA PRO A 238 -0.79 10.12 38.31
C PRO A 238 -1.29 10.12 36.85
N PHE A 239 -0.56 9.48 35.94
CA PHE A 239 -0.87 9.42 34.51
C PHE A 239 -0.80 7.99 33.97
N ALA A 240 -1.80 7.61 33.17
CA ALA A 240 -1.79 6.36 32.43
C ALA A 240 -0.87 6.45 31.21
N ILE A 241 -0.23 5.33 30.84
CA ILE A 241 0.58 5.20 29.63
C ILE A 241 -0.27 4.51 28.57
N VAL A 242 -0.65 5.24 27.53
CA VAL A 242 -1.47 4.70 26.44
C VAL A 242 -0.61 4.49 25.21
N ARG A 243 -0.59 3.27 24.68
CA ARG A 243 0.11 2.93 23.44
C ARG A 243 -0.87 2.86 22.29
N ALA A 244 -0.52 3.53 21.19
CA ALA A 244 -1.32 3.56 19.98
C ALA A 244 -0.47 3.15 18.76
N VAL A 245 -1.12 2.62 17.73
CA VAL A 245 -0.50 2.26 16.44
C VAL A 245 -0.89 3.32 15.40
N PRO A 246 0.07 3.92 14.67
CA PRO A 246 -0.23 4.87 13.60
C PRO A 246 -1.20 4.31 12.56
N THR A 247 -2.14 5.14 12.08
CA THR A 247 -3.06 4.75 10.99
C THR A 247 -2.42 4.92 9.60
N ALA A 248 -1.48 5.86 9.46
CA ALA A 248 -0.74 6.10 8.22
C ALA A 248 0.31 5.01 7.93
N ALA A 249 0.50 4.68 6.65
CA ALA A 249 1.42 3.62 6.23
C ALA A 249 2.88 4.12 6.10
N LEU A 250 3.48 4.56 7.21
CA LEU A 250 4.75 5.30 7.27
C LEU A 250 5.90 4.65 6.47
N ASN A 251 6.03 3.33 6.53
CA ASN A 251 7.11 2.58 5.85
C ASN A 251 6.77 2.11 4.42
N ARG A 252 5.55 2.38 3.91
CA ARG A 252 5.07 1.86 2.62
C ARG A 252 4.45 2.92 1.71
N SER A 253 4.15 4.12 2.21
CA SER A 253 3.57 5.16 1.35
C SER A 253 4.62 5.82 0.47
N ARG A 254 4.45 5.68 -0.85
CA ARG A 254 5.24 6.38 -1.87
C ARG A 254 4.70 7.78 -2.18
N TYR A 255 3.41 7.99 -2.01
CA TYR A 255 2.71 9.21 -2.43
C TYR A 255 1.97 9.80 -1.24
N LEU A 256 2.09 11.12 -1.09
CA LEU A 256 1.74 11.86 0.11
C LEU A 256 0.88 13.07 -0.27
N LEU A 257 0.09 13.56 0.67
CA LEU A 257 -0.76 14.73 0.52
C LEU A 257 -0.26 15.86 1.42
N LEU A 258 0.16 16.95 0.79
CA LEU A 258 0.44 18.23 1.43
C LEU A 258 -0.89 18.97 1.56
N VAL A 259 -1.35 19.18 2.79
CA VAL A 259 -2.59 19.93 3.06
C VAL A 259 -2.25 21.39 3.28
N PHE A 260 -2.90 22.28 2.54
CA PHE A 260 -2.81 23.72 2.72
C PHE A 260 -3.92 24.20 3.65
N SER A 261 -3.64 24.22 4.95
CA SER A 261 -4.48 24.90 5.93
C SER A 261 -4.57 26.38 5.56
N ASP A 262 -5.78 26.89 5.31
CA ASP A 262 -5.97 28.33 5.12
C ASP A 262 -5.92 29.03 6.48
N ASN A 263 -4.75 29.58 6.81
CA ASN A 263 -4.50 30.24 8.09
C ASN A 263 -5.25 31.58 8.24
N ARG A 264 -5.94 32.06 7.19
CA ARG A 264 -6.72 33.30 7.23
C ARG A 264 -7.87 33.19 8.23
N THR A 265 -7.94 34.21 9.08
CA THR A 265 -9.03 34.40 10.04
C THR A 265 -10.39 34.45 9.31
N PRO A 266 -11.51 34.16 10.01
CA PRO A 266 -12.83 34.30 9.41
C PRO A 266 -13.10 35.70 8.84
N GLU A 267 -12.50 36.73 9.45
CA GLU A 267 -12.60 38.14 9.03
C GLU A 267 -11.79 38.42 7.76
N GLU A 268 -10.56 37.92 7.67
CA GLU A 268 -9.74 38.01 6.44
C GLU A 268 -10.41 37.25 5.28
N ARG A 269 -10.97 36.06 5.52
CA ARG A 269 -11.72 35.33 4.47
C ARG A 269 -13.00 36.06 4.05
N ALA A 270 -13.69 36.73 4.97
CA ALA A 270 -14.85 37.55 4.63
C ALA A 270 -14.45 38.78 3.79
N ASN A 271 -13.34 39.44 4.14
CA ASN A 271 -12.82 40.59 3.41
C ASN A 271 -12.29 40.20 2.02
N ASP A 272 -11.53 39.11 1.89
CA ASP A 272 -11.04 38.60 0.61
C ASP A 272 -12.21 38.16 -0.30
N ALA A 273 -13.23 37.51 0.25
CA ALA A 273 -14.44 37.14 -0.49
C ALA A 273 -15.23 38.37 -0.96
N ALA A 274 -15.37 39.40 -0.12
CA ALA A 274 -16.00 40.66 -0.48
C ALA A 274 -15.21 41.41 -1.57
N GLN A 275 -13.87 41.45 -1.47
CA GLN A 275 -13.00 42.07 -2.49
C GLN A 275 -13.01 41.29 -3.81
N ALA A 276 -13.07 39.96 -3.77
CA ALA A 276 -13.22 39.12 -4.97
C ALA A 276 -14.58 39.37 -5.65
N GLN A 277 -15.68 39.40 -4.89
CA GLN A 277 -17.01 39.74 -5.39
C GLN A 277 -17.05 41.15 -5.98
N GLU A 278 -16.48 42.15 -5.29
CA GLU A 278 -16.37 43.51 -5.83
C GLU A 278 -15.53 43.57 -7.12
N ALA A 279 -14.51 42.73 -7.27
CA ALA A 279 -13.69 42.66 -8.47
C ALA A 279 -14.44 41.97 -9.63
N GLU A 280 -15.20 40.91 -9.35
CA GLU A 280 -16.06 40.24 -10.32
C GLU A 280 -17.22 41.15 -10.77
N ASP A 281 -17.88 41.88 -9.86
CA ASP A 281 -18.92 42.86 -10.18
C ASP A 281 -18.38 44.01 -11.04
N LYS A 282 -17.17 44.50 -10.74
CA LYS A 282 -16.46 45.52 -11.56
C LYS A 282 -16.09 45.01 -12.95
N GLN A 283 -15.82 43.71 -13.11
CA GLN A 283 -15.54 43.10 -14.41
C GLN A 283 -16.81 42.76 -15.21
N ASN A 284 -17.86 42.32 -14.54
CA ASN A 284 -19.13 41.91 -15.18
C ASN A 284 -20.11 43.07 -15.42
N GLY A 285 -19.76 44.30 -15.02
CA GLY A 285 -20.47 45.54 -15.40
C GLY A 285 -21.95 45.58 -15.04
N THR A 286 -22.39 44.75 -14.10
CA THR A 286 -23.80 44.58 -13.74
C THR A 286 -24.10 45.47 -12.54
N ALA A 287 -24.83 46.57 -12.78
CA ALA A 287 -25.24 47.47 -11.72
C ALA A 287 -26.10 46.72 -10.67
N PRO A 288 -25.91 46.99 -9.37
CA PRO A 288 -26.62 46.26 -8.32
C PRO A 288 -28.13 46.51 -8.40
N VAL A 289 -28.89 45.45 -8.70
CA VAL A 289 -30.35 45.43 -8.50
C VAL A 289 -30.58 45.32 -7.00
N ILE A 290 -30.71 46.47 -6.32
CA ILE A 290 -31.05 46.53 -4.91
C ILE A 290 -32.54 46.16 -4.74
N PRO A 291 -32.90 45.02 -4.11
CA PRO A 291 -34.27 44.80 -3.65
C PRO A 291 -34.43 45.61 -2.37
N ALA A 292 -35.00 46.81 -2.48
CA ALA A 292 -35.22 47.67 -1.34
C ALA A 292 -36.28 47.07 -0.39
N THR A 293 -35.85 46.33 0.63
CA THR A 293 -36.56 46.17 1.93
C THR A 293 -35.59 45.62 2.97
N VAL A 294 -35.10 46.52 3.84
CA VAL A 294 -34.64 46.16 5.19
C VAL A 294 -35.54 46.94 6.16
N PRO A 295 -36.38 46.28 6.97
CA PRO A 295 -37.21 46.98 7.95
C PRO A 295 -36.33 47.64 9.01
N LYS A 296 -36.50 48.96 9.18
CA LYS A 296 -35.83 49.76 10.21
C LYS A 296 -36.15 49.20 11.60
N PRO A 297 -35.16 48.80 12.43
CA PRO A 297 -35.42 48.42 13.81
C PRO A 297 -35.93 49.65 14.59
N ALA A 298 -37.09 49.50 15.24
CA ALA A 298 -37.70 50.56 16.03
C ALA A 298 -36.92 50.77 17.34
N PHE A 299 -36.55 52.02 17.60
CA PHE A 299 -35.81 52.43 18.79
C PHE A 299 -36.72 52.38 20.02
N VAL A 300 -36.46 51.46 20.96
CA VAL A 300 -37.17 51.41 22.25
C VAL A 300 -36.50 52.39 23.21
N GLY A 301 -37.20 53.47 23.54
CA GLY A 301 -36.75 54.46 24.52
C GLY A 301 -36.82 53.94 25.97
N PRO A 302 -36.09 54.56 26.91
CA PRO A 302 -36.04 54.13 28.31
C PRO A 302 -37.35 54.45 29.05
N PRO A 303 -37.80 53.58 29.99
CA PRO A 303 -39.00 53.84 30.78
C PRO A 303 -38.76 54.86 31.89
N ALA A 304 -39.62 55.88 31.96
CA ALA A 304 -39.77 56.79 33.10
C ALA A 304 -40.97 56.34 33.97
N PRO A 305 -41.05 56.74 35.26
CA PRO A 305 -41.78 55.97 36.27
C PRO A 305 -43.29 56.26 36.31
N ALA A 306 -44.08 55.21 36.58
CA ALA A 306 -45.50 55.30 36.94
C ALA A 306 -45.70 54.98 38.43
N ALA A 307 -46.65 55.67 39.07
CA ALA A 307 -46.79 55.73 40.52
C ALA A 307 -47.73 54.65 41.12
N VAL A 308 -47.70 54.59 42.46
CA VAL A 308 -48.45 53.70 43.39
C VAL A 308 -49.99 53.88 43.29
N PRO A 309 -50.79 52.86 43.70
CA PRO A 309 -51.17 52.69 45.12
C PRO A 309 -51.04 51.23 45.62
N ALA A 310 -50.45 50.95 46.79
CA ALA A 310 -51.12 50.91 48.11
C ALA A 310 -52.44 50.09 48.07
N THR A 311 -52.50 48.84 48.52
CA THR A 311 -52.55 48.40 49.94
C THR A 311 -52.71 46.86 49.93
N ALA A 312 -52.22 45.99 50.84
CA ALA A 312 -51.68 46.12 52.19
C ALA A 312 -50.38 45.29 52.43
N ALA A 313 -50.23 44.70 53.63
CA ALA A 313 -49.13 43.85 54.11
C ALA A 313 -49.69 42.84 55.16
N PRO A 314 -48.88 42.06 55.92
CA PRO A 314 -47.68 41.25 55.61
C PRO A 314 -47.78 39.79 56.16
N VAL A 315 -46.71 38.99 56.10
CA VAL A 315 -46.01 38.33 57.26
C VAL A 315 -45.22 37.05 56.89
N ALA A 316 -43.93 37.06 57.25
CA ALA A 316 -43.00 35.95 57.61
C ALA A 316 -42.72 34.73 56.68
N THR A 317 -41.50 34.68 56.13
CA THR A 317 -40.56 33.56 56.30
C THR A 317 -39.96 33.55 57.74
N PRO A 318 -39.20 32.54 58.21
CA PRO A 318 -38.78 31.25 57.60
C PRO A 318 -38.92 30.00 58.52
N ALA A 319 -38.71 28.78 57.98
CA ALA A 319 -38.04 27.67 58.69
C ALA A 319 -37.77 26.42 57.81
N LYS A 320 -36.65 25.75 58.09
CA LYS A 320 -36.21 24.39 57.69
C LYS A 320 -35.40 23.84 58.89
N PRO A 321 -35.20 22.53 59.13
CA PRO A 321 -35.93 21.31 58.74
C PRO A 321 -36.42 20.49 59.97
N ALA A 322 -37.15 19.39 59.74
CA ALA A 322 -37.14 18.24 60.66
C ALA A 322 -37.27 16.93 59.87
N ALA A 323 -36.48 15.92 60.24
CA ALA A 323 -36.53 14.58 59.65
C ALA A 323 -37.68 13.76 60.25
N HIS A 324 -38.14 12.73 59.53
CA HIS A 324 -38.68 11.49 60.13
C HIS A 324 -38.37 10.29 59.24
N SER A 325 -38.17 9.14 59.87
CA SER A 325 -37.60 7.91 59.30
C SER A 325 -38.64 6.85 59.00
N ALA A 326 -38.45 6.06 57.93
CA ALA A 326 -39.07 4.74 57.78
C ALA A 326 -38.30 3.82 56.81
N ARG A 327 -37.83 2.69 57.35
CA ARG A 327 -37.44 1.42 56.69
C ARG A 327 -38.23 0.32 57.46
N PRO A 328 -38.29 -0.97 57.07
CA PRO A 328 -37.83 -1.63 55.84
C PRO A 328 -38.85 -2.61 55.20
N ALA A 329 -38.52 -3.17 54.02
CA ALA A 329 -39.12 -4.43 53.54
C ALA A 329 -38.15 -5.27 52.69
N LYS A 330 -37.75 -6.44 53.22
CA LYS A 330 -37.30 -7.67 52.51
C LYS A 330 -37.47 -8.81 53.54
N PRO A 331 -37.99 -9.99 53.20
CA PRO A 331 -37.24 -11.08 52.54
C PRO A 331 -37.95 -11.56 51.25
N ALA A 332 -37.34 -12.33 50.34
CA ALA A 332 -36.89 -13.71 50.54
C ALA A 332 -35.70 -14.13 49.64
N ALA A 333 -35.20 -15.35 49.87
CA ALA A 333 -34.11 -16.01 49.15
C ALA A 333 -34.63 -17.27 48.42
N THR A 334 -33.75 -18.28 48.19
CA THR A 334 -34.03 -19.62 47.60
C THR A 334 -34.01 -19.57 46.05
N THR A 335 -33.19 -20.32 45.28
CA THR A 335 -32.14 -21.34 45.57
C THR A 335 -31.20 -21.54 44.36
N ALA A 336 -29.97 -22.00 44.59
CA ALA A 336 -29.21 -22.82 43.62
C ALA A 336 -29.42 -24.32 43.97
N PRO A 337 -29.11 -25.30 43.09
CA PRO A 337 -27.72 -25.79 43.04
C PRO A 337 -27.17 -26.34 41.69
N ALA A 338 -25.84 -26.44 41.66
CA ALA A 338 -24.88 -27.22 40.86
C ALA A 338 -25.32 -28.30 39.83
N ALA A 339 -24.55 -28.42 38.72
CA ALA A 339 -23.63 -29.57 38.48
C ALA A 339 -22.74 -29.40 37.22
N ARG A 340 -21.51 -29.95 37.26
CA ARG A 340 -20.63 -30.29 36.10
C ARG A 340 -20.79 -31.79 35.76
N PRO A 341 -20.54 -32.26 34.51
CA PRO A 341 -19.19 -32.72 34.05
C PRO A 341 -18.81 -32.12 32.66
N ALA A 342 -17.56 -32.01 32.18
CA ALA A 342 -16.34 -32.82 32.26
C ALA A 342 -16.18 -33.94 31.19
N THR A 343 -15.95 -33.54 29.92
CA THR A 343 -15.44 -34.33 28.77
C THR A 343 -15.16 -33.36 27.61
N THR A 344 -14.22 -33.51 26.65
CA THR A 344 -13.13 -34.48 26.41
C THR A 344 -12.03 -33.76 25.59
N ALA A 345 -10.77 -34.12 25.75
CA ALA A 345 -9.71 -33.83 24.76
C ALA A 345 -9.41 -35.11 23.94
N PRO A 346 -8.98 -34.99 22.68
CA PRO A 346 -8.21 -36.04 22.03
C PRO A 346 -6.75 -35.61 21.85
N ALA A 347 -5.83 -36.40 22.39
CA ALA A 347 -4.44 -36.41 21.93
C ALA A 347 -4.31 -37.45 20.78
N THR A 348 -3.58 -37.11 19.73
CA THR A 348 -3.15 -38.08 18.71
C THR A 348 -1.63 -38.02 18.56
N THR A 349 -0.99 -38.94 19.28
CA THR A 349 0.08 -39.87 18.89
C THR A 349 1.09 -39.48 17.78
N ARG A 350 2.37 -39.68 18.16
CA ARG A 350 3.60 -39.69 17.33
C ARG A 350 3.60 -40.71 16.18
N GLN A 351 4.32 -40.41 15.09
CA GLN A 351 5.41 -41.18 14.42
C GLN A 351 5.75 -40.42 13.11
N ARG A 352 7.00 -40.05 12.77
CA ARG A 352 8.28 -40.78 12.48
C ARG A 352 8.38 -41.13 10.97
N GLU A 353 9.60 -40.99 10.41
CA GLU A 353 10.01 -41.20 9.00
C GLU A 353 9.67 -40.02 8.07
N GLU A 354 10.56 -39.49 7.21
CA GLU A 354 12.01 -39.73 6.97
C GLU A 354 12.86 -38.45 7.19
#